data_AF-A0A1V4E784-F1
#
_entry.id   AF-A0A1V4E784-F1
#
_cell.length_a   1.000
_cell.length_b   1.000
_cell.length_c   1.000
_cell.angle_alpha   90.00
_cell.angle_beta   90.00
_cell.angle_gamma   90.00
#
_symmetry.space_group_name_H-M   'P 1'
#
loop_
_entity.id
_entity.type
_entity.pdbx_description
1 polymer ?
#
loop_
_entity_poly.entity_id
_entity_poly.type
_entity_poly.pdbx_seq_one_letter_code
_entity_poly.pdbx_strand_id
1 'polypeptide(L)' 'MIDLSAVTHWDSTGITALITAQQRVSETPAGMLVLTGLAAEFAERLDALSPVPLTIRETPDKAVHLFPPL' A
#
# COMPACT_ATOMS: atom_id res chain seq x y z
N MET A 1 4.37 -1.12 -7.03
CA MET A 1 4.83 -1.31 -5.64
C MET A 1 5.41 0.00 -5.15
N ILE A 2 5.15 0.40 -3.89
CA ILE A 2 5.73 1.59 -3.27
C ILE A 2 6.36 1.17 -1.95
N ASP A 3 7.65 1.46 -1.77
CA ASP A 3 8.33 1.27 -0.49
C ASP A 3 8.24 2.54 0.35
N LEU A 4 7.71 2.40 1.56
CA LEU A 4 7.40 3.50 2.47
C LEU A 4 8.30 3.48 3.72
N SER A 5 9.33 2.63 3.73
CA SER A 5 10.29 2.47 4.83
C SER A 5 11.01 3.77 5.22
N ALA A 6 11.19 4.70 4.27
CA ALA A 6 11.80 6.00 4.51
C ALA A 6 10.82 7.08 5.03
N VAL A 7 9.51 6.80 5.08
CA VAL A 7 8.51 7.77 5.53
C VAL A 7 8.39 7.73 7.04
N THR A 8 8.92 8.76 7.70
CA THR A 8 8.95 8.85 9.17
C THR A 8 7.72 9.52 9.77
N HIS A 9 6.87 10.15 8.95
CA HIS A 9 5.68 10.86 9.41
C HIS A 9 4.55 10.77 8.37
N TRP A 10 3.32 10.59 8.86
CA TRP A 10 2.11 10.52 8.06
C TRP A 10 1.08 11.51 8.59
N ASP A 11 0.71 12.47 7.75
CA ASP A 11 -0.44 13.33 8.01
C ASP A 11 -1.70 12.78 7.32
N SER A 12 -2.83 13.44 7.56
CA SER A 12 -4.11 13.07 6.94
C SER A 12 -4.09 13.17 5.42
N THR A 13 -3.25 14.03 4.84
CA THR A 13 -3.15 14.24 3.40
C THR A 13 -2.43 13.07 2.74
N GLY A 14 -1.30 12.63 3.29
CA GLY A 14 -0.57 11.44 2.84
C GLY A 14 -1.40 10.17 2.93
N ILE A 15 -2.15 10.00 4.03
CA ILE A 15 -3.07 8.86 4.21
C ILE A 15 -4.18 8.89 3.15
N THR A 16 -4.82 10.05 2.94
CA THR A 16 -5.89 10.21 1.93
C THR A 16 -5.36 9.92 0.52
N ALA A 17 -4.15 10.38 0.21
CA ALA A 17 -3.53 10.13 -1.08
C ALA A 17 -3.27 8.64 -1.31
N LEU A 18 -2.78 7.91 -0.31
CA LEU A 18 -2.57 6.46 -0.39
C LEU A 18 -3.87 5.70 -0.62
N ILE A 19 -4.91 6.00 0.16
CA ILE A 19 -6.22 5.36 0.03
C ILE A 19 -6.81 5.65 -1.36
N THR A 20 -6.72 6.90 -1.82
CA THR A 20 -7.21 7.30 -3.15
C THR A 20 -6.45 6.57 -4.26
N ALA A 21 -5.13 6.43 -4.13
CA ALA A 21 -4.32 5.69 -5.09
C ALA A 21 -4.73 4.21 -5.13
N GLN A 22 -4.96 3.58 -3.97
CA GLN A 22 -5.45 2.21 -3.90
C GLN A 22 -6.80 2.06 -4.61
N GLN A 23 -7.77 2.95 -4.32
CA GLN A 23 -9.10 2.90 -4.95
C GLN A 23 -9.01 2.95 -6.47
N ARG A 24 -8.25 3.91 -7.02
CA ARG A 24 -8.07 4.05 -8.47
C ARG A 24 -7.41 2.83 -9.11
N VAL A 25 -6.42 2.24 -8.43
CA VAL A 25 -5.77 1.02 -8.93
C VAL A 25 -6.74 -0.15 -8.90
N SER A 26 -7.57 -0.27 -7.85
CA SER A 26 -8.61 -1.29 -7.74
C SER A 26 -9.72 -1.19 -8.80
N GLU A 27 -9.94 -0.01 -9.40
CA GLU A 27 -10.85 0.16 -10.53
C GLU A 27 -10.29 -0.42 -11.85
N THR A 28 -8.98 -0.67 -11.93
CA THR A 28 -8.33 -1.25 -13.11
C THR A 28 -8.33 -2.77 -13.02
N PRO A 29 -8.82 -3.51 -14.04
CA PRO A 29 -8.68 -4.96 -14.08
C PRO A 29 -7.21 -5.39 -13.98
N ALA A 30 -6.90 -6.27 -13.04
CA ALA A 30 -5.52 -6.68 -12.66
C ALA A 30 -4.63 -5.55 -12.09
N GLY A 31 -5.18 -4.37 -11.81
CA GLY A 31 -4.50 -3.31 -11.11
C GLY A 31 -4.20 -3.72 -9.67
N MET A 32 -2.93 -3.65 -9.28
CA MET A 32 -2.51 -3.96 -7.92
C MET A 32 -1.52 -2.93 -7.40
N LEU A 33 -1.88 -2.31 -6.27
CA LEU A 33 -0.99 -1.46 -5.50
C LEU A 33 -0.48 -2.28 -4.31
N VAL A 34 0.84 -2.46 -4.25
CA VAL A 34 1.50 -3.13 -3.12
C VAL A 34 2.29 -2.10 -2.33
N LEU A 35 2.01 -1.99 -1.04
CA LEU A 35 2.70 -1.11 -0.10
C LEU A 35 3.67 -1.93 0.75
N THR A 36 4.91 -1.45 0.90
CA THR A 36 5.93 -2.09 1.73
C THR A 36 6.56 -1.13 2.73
N GLY A 37 7.24 -1.66 3.75
CA GLY A 37 7.99 -0.84 4.70
C GLY A 37 7.14 -0.03 5.68
N LEU A 38 5.84 -0.34 5.81
CA LEU A 38 4.97 0.28 6.80
C LEU A 38 5.23 -0.32 8.20
N ALA A 39 5.22 0.53 9.23
CA ALA A 39 5.14 0.05 10.61
C ALA A 39 3.83 -0.73 10.82
N ALA A 40 3.88 -1.87 11.51
CA ALA A 40 2.74 -2.79 11.65
C ALA A 40 1.47 -2.11 12.18
N GLU A 41 1.58 -1.31 13.24
CA GLU A 41 0.45 -0.57 13.81
C GLU A 41 -0.17 0.42 12.81
N PHE A 42 0.64 1.04 11.96
CA PHE A 42 0.14 1.94 10.93
C PHE A 42 -0.50 1.18 9.77
N ALA A 43 0.07 0.04 9.37
CA ALA A 43 -0.52 -0.83 8.36
C ALA A 43 -1.93 -1.30 8.76
N GLU A 44 -2.10 -1.73 10.02
CA GLU A 44 -3.41 -2.13 10.56
C GLU A 44 -4.41 -0.97 10.57
N ARG A 45 -3.98 0.21 11.01
CA ARG A 45 -4.83 1.41 10.98
C ARG A 45 -5.22 1.82 9.57
N LEU A 46 -4.27 1.78 8.64
CA LEU A 46 -4.50 2.16 7.25
C LEU A 46 -5.47 1.19 6.58
N ASP A 47 -5.35 -0.11 6.85
CA ASP A 47 -6.28 -1.14 6.35
C ASP A 47 -7.68 -0.95 6.93
N ALA A 48 -7.80 -0.67 8.23
CA ALA A 48 -9.10 -0.37 8.86
C ALA A 48 -9.78 0.90 8.32
N LEU A 49 -9.01 1.88 7.84
CA LEU A 49 -9.53 3.11 7.23
C LEU A 49 -9.85 2.95 5.74
N SER A 50 -9.28 1.94 5.08
CA SER A 50 -9.40 1.77 3.64
C SER A 50 -10.75 1.12 3.29
N PRO A 51 -11.54 1.71 2.37
CA PRO A 51 -12.79 1.11 1.92
C PRO A 51 -12.57 -0.07 0.98
N VAL A 52 -11.34 -0.29 0.51
CA VAL A 52 -10.92 -1.44 -0.30
C VAL A 52 -9.71 -2.11 0.35
N PRO A 53 -9.58 -3.45 0.28
CA PRO A 53 -8.45 -4.15 0.89
C PRO A 53 -7.10 -3.64 0.38
N LEU A 54 -6.15 -3.42 1.29
CA LEU A 54 -4.78 -3.05 0.92
C LEU A 54 -3.92 -4.29 0.75
N THR A 55 -3.03 -4.28 -0.26
CA THR A 55 -1.98 -5.30 -0.35
C THR A 55 -0.72 -4.80 0.33
N ILE A 56 -0.51 -5.19 1.58
CA ILE A 56 0.66 -4.78 2.38
C ILE A 56 1.63 -5.95 2.52
N ARG A 57 2.93 -5.70 2.36
CA ARG A 57 4.02 -6.66 2.64
C ARG A 57 5.10 -5.98 3.47
N GLU A 58 5.86 -6.75 4.24
CA GLU A 58 6.90 -6.17 5.10
C GLU A 58 8.02 -5.51 4.27
N THR A 59 8.50 -6.19 3.22
CA THR A 59 9.62 -5.73 2.40
C THR A 59 9.33 -5.85 0.90
N PRO A 60 10.03 -5.07 0.05
CA PRO A 60 9.95 -5.21 -1.40
C PRO A 60 10.21 -6.64 -1.90
N ASP A 61 11.18 -7.33 -1.33
CA ASP A 61 11.54 -8.70 -1.73
C ASP A 61 10.40 -9.69 -1.48
N LYS A 62 9.62 -9.50 -0.40
CA LYS A 62 8.44 -10.32 -0.11
C LYS A 62 7.24 -9.98 -1.00
N ALA A 63 7.28 -8.86 -1.71
CA ALA A 63 6.23 -8.39 -2.61
C ALA A 63 6.50 -8.70 -4.08
N VAL A 64 7.76 -8.90 -4.48
CA VAL A 64 8.15 -9.03 -5.90
C VAL A 64 7.43 -10.16 -6.63
N HIS A 65 7.15 -11.27 -5.95
CA HIS A 65 6.47 -12.44 -6.51
C HIS A 65 4.98 -12.20 -6.83
N LEU A 66 4.41 -11.08 -6.38
CA LEU A 66 3.04 -10.71 -6.70
C LEU A 66 2.92 -10.12 -8.12
N PHE A 67 4.02 -9.59 -8.65
CA PHE A 67 4.05 -9.04 -10.00
C PHE A 67 4.48 -10.12 -11.01
N PRO A 68 3.90 -10.13 -12.22
CA PRO A 68 4.42 -10.99 -13.28
C PRO A 68 5.89 -10.65 -13.56
N PRO A 69 6.71 -11.65 -13.97
CA PRO A 69 8.08 -11.39 -14.40
C PRO A 69 8.06 -10.38 -15.56
N LEU A 70 8.95 -9.39 -15.49
CA LEU A 70 9.18 -8.41 -16.54
C LEU A 70 9.82 -9.05 -17.79
#